data_AF-A0AAW0PN16-F1
#
_entry.id   AF-A0AAW0PN16-F1
#
_cell.length_a   1.000
_cell.length_b   1.000
_cell.length_c   1.000
_cell.angle_alpha   90.00
_cell.angle_beta   90.00
_cell.angle_gamma   90.00
#
_symmetry.space_group_name_H-M   'P 1'
#
loop_
_entity.id
_entity.type
_entity.pdbx_description
1 polymer ?
#
loop_
_entity_poly.entity_id
_entity_poly.type
_entity_poly.pdbx_seq_one_letter_code
_entity_poly.pdbx_strand_id
1 'polypeptide(L)'
;MQVPGFDEHLQAALYCCCFATKVYFEMNQPVMAASLCLEVGNALKEMNRPGEAIVHYQRAVDFQSQTPIEALLSMGEIATCKILTRDYDGALSVFTEMQLICQERGLQLPGTNTPVGAFLDIVAKCEISRVLLLMLLEPPPQKLLPEHAQTLERYAWESFDPHSQVNFLPENVFLLLQSVVVSVIL
;
A
#
# COMPACT_ATOMS: atom_id res chain seq x y z
N MET A 1 11.05 1.17 31.13
CA MET A 1 10.71 2.22 32.12
C MET A 1 9.69 3.13 31.46
N GLN A 2 8.42 3.02 31.83
CA GLN A 2 7.34 3.87 31.31
C GLN A 2 7.33 5.13 32.18
N VAL A 3 7.67 6.28 31.59
CA VAL A 3 7.70 7.55 32.33
C VAL A 3 6.26 7.95 32.61
N PRO A 4 5.86 8.16 33.90
CA PRO A 4 4.51 8.61 34.22
C PRO A 4 4.26 9.97 33.56
N GLY A 5 3.21 10.06 32.73
CA GLY A 5 2.86 11.24 31.94
C GLY A 5 3.19 11.15 30.44
N PHE A 6 3.92 10.12 29.98
CA PHE A 6 4.25 9.96 28.55
C PHE A 6 2.98 9.91 27.66
N ASP A 7 1.97 9.14 28.07
CA ASP A 7 0.71 9.03 27.33
C ASP A 7 -0.10 10.34 27.34
N GLU A 8 -0.04 11.11 28.43
CA GLU A 8 -0.73 12.42 28.51
C GLU A 8 -0.06 13.45 27.59
N HIS A 9 1.27 13.49 27.58
CA HIS A 9 2.02 14.36 26.67
C HIS A 9 1.84 13.95 25.21
N LEU A 10 1.79 12.64 24.93
CA LEU A 10 1.50 12.13 23.59
C LEU A 10 0.08 12.50 23.15
N GLN A 11 -0.93 12.33 23.99
CA GLN A 11 -2.31 12.69 23.68
C GLN A 11 -2.47 14.19 23.44
N ALA A 12 -1.80 15.02 24.24
CA ALA A 12 -1.76 16.47 24.04
C ALA A 12 -1.11 16.83 22.69
N ALA A 13 0.02 16.19 22.34
CA ALA A 13 0.68 16.40 21.06
C ALA A 13 -0.23 16.00 19.88
N LEU A 14 -0.89 14.83 19.95
CA LEU A 14 -1.84 14.38 18.93
C LEU A 14 -3.01 15.36 18.75
N TYR A 15 -3.52 15.91 19.86
CA TYR A 15 -4.58 16.93 19.81
C TYR A 15 -4.11 18.21 19.14
N CYS A 16 -2.92 18.71 19.50
CA CYS A 16 -2.31 19.88 18.87
C CYS A 16 -2.07 19.65 17.38
N CYS A 17 -1.56 18.49 16.98
CA CYS A 17 -1.38 18.13 15.58
C CYS A 17 -2.72 18.09 14.84
N CYS A 18 -3.75 17.45 15.41
CA CYS A 18 -5.08 17.41 14.81
C CYS A 18 -5.68 18.80 14.58
N PHE A 19 -5.44 19.72 15.51
CA PHE A 19 -5.84 21.12 15.39
C PHE A 19 -5.05 21.84 14.29
N ALA A 20 -3.73 21.70 14.27
CA ALA A 20 -2.87 22.27 13.23
C ALA A 20 -3.26 21.78 11.83
N THR A 21 -3.56 20.49 11.66
CA THR A 21 -4.06 19.93 10.40
C THR A 21 -5.34 20.63 9.91
N LYS A 22 -6.27 20.95 10.82
CA LYS A 22 -7.51 21.68 10.46
C LYS A 22 -7.20 23.11 10.01
N VAL A 23 -6.31 23.79 10.72
CA VAL A 23 -5.88 25.16 10.37
C VAL A 23 -5.19 25.17 9.00
N TYR A 24 -4.27 24.24 8.72
CA TYR A 24 -3.62 24.15 7.41
C TYR A 24 -4.60 23.85 6.27
N PHE A 25 -5.64 23.06 6.55
CA PHE A 25 -6.72 22.82 5.60
C PHE A 25 -7.53 24.09 5.31
N GLU A 26 -7.89 24.85 6.36
CA GLU A 26 -8.57 26.15 6.22
C GLU A 26 -7.71 27.19 5.49
N MET A 27 -6.39 27.12 5.64
CA MET A 27 -5.43 27.96 4.91
C MET A 27 -5.18 27.51 3.45
N ASN A 28 -5.93 26.51 2.97
CA ASN A 28 -5.81 25.95 1.61
C ASN A 28 -4.42 25.37 1.30
N GLN A 29 -3.74 24.82 2.30
CA GLN A 29 -2.43 24.16 2.18
C GLN A 29 -2.54 22.67 2.54
N PRO A 30 -3.23 21.85 1.73
CA PRO A 30 -3.48 20.44 2.05
C PRO A 30 -2.19 19.60 2.10
N VAL A 31 -1.16 19.96 1.34
CA VAL A 31 0.15 19.27 1.36
C VAL A 31 0.83 19.41 2.73
N MET A 32 0.73 20.58 3.37
CA MET A 32 1.25 20.80 4.73
C MET A 32 0.44 20.02 5.77
N ALA A 33 -0.89 19.96 5.60
CA ALA A 33 -1.75 19.15 6.45
C ALA A 33 -1.39 17.65 6.35
N ALA A 34 -1.12 17.17 5.13
CA ALA A 34 -0.74 15.78 4.87
C ALA A 34 0.64 15.42 5.45
N SER A 35 1.64 16.27 5.26
CA SER A 35 2.99 16.04 5.82
C SER A 35 2.98 15.94 7.34
N LEU A 36 2.23 16.81 8.02
CA LEU A 36 2.06 16.70 9.47
C LEU A 36 1.41 15.37 9.88
N CYS A 37 0.40 14.90 9.14
CA CYS A 37 -0.23 13.60 9.39
C CYS A 37 0.75 12.43 9.16
N LEU A 38 1.62 12.51 8.15
CA LEU A 38 2.65 11.50 7.89
C LEU A 38 3.69 11.45 9.01
N GLU A 39 4.16 12.61 9.50
CA GLU A 39 5.12 12.68 10.60
C GLU A 39 4.55 12.08 11.89
N VAL A 40 3.30 12.39 12.22
CA VAL A 40 2.60 11.79 13.37
C VAL A 40 2.47 10.28 13.20
N GLY A 41 2.08 9.81 12.01
CA GLY A 41 2.00 8.37 11.72
C GLY A 41 3.35 7.67 11.89
N ASN A 42 4.44 8.27 11.39
CA ASN A 42 5.79 7.72 11.51
C ASN A 42 6.23 7.64 12.97
N ALA A 43 6.01 8.70 13.75
CA ALA A 43 6.32 8.71 15.18
C ALA A 43 5.54 7.62 15.94
N LEU A 44 4.25 7.44 15.64
CA LEU A 44 3.44 6.38 16.25
C LEU A 44 3.92 4.98 15.86
N LYS A 45 4.34 4.78 14.61
CA LYS A 45 4.94 3.53 14.14
C LYS A 45 6.25 3.24 14.87
N GLU A 46 7.13 4.23 15.06
CA GLU A 46 8.37 4.11 15.84
C GLU A 46 8.11 3.81 17.32
N MET A 47 7.01 4.34 17.88
CA MET A 47 6.52 4.00 19.23
C MET A 47 5.85 2.62 19.32
N ASN A 48 5.91 1.81 18.26
CA ASN A 48 5.31 0.48 18.17
C ASN A 48 3.77 0.47 18.33
N ARG A 49 3.11 1.55 17.88
CA ARG A 49 1.64 1.70 17.82
C ARG A 49 1.15 1.83 16.36
N PRO A 50 1.43 0.84 15.49
CA PRO A 50 1.06 0.93 14.06
C PRO A 50 -0.45 1.00 13.83
N GLY A 51 -1.28 0.45 14.73
CA GLY A 51 -2.75 0.50 14.61
C GLY A 51 -3.31 1.93 14.65
N GLU A 52 -2.76 2.80 15.48
CA GLU A 52 -3.17 4.21 15.57
C GLU A 52 -2.60 5.04 14.42
N ALA A 53 -1.38 4.69 13.97
CA ALA A 53 -0.74 5.35 12.84
C ALA A 53 -1.59 5.26 11.55
N ILE A 54 -2.33 4.16 11.34
CA ILE A 54 -3.19 3.95 10.17
C ILE A 54 -4.18 5.10 9.98
N VAL A 55 -4.82 5.58 11.05
CA VAL A 55 -5.83 6.66 10.98
C VAL A 55 -5.18 7.97 10.50
N HIS A 56 -3.96 8.24 10.94
CA HIS A 56 -3.21 9.43 10.54
C HIS A 56 -2.76 9.34 9.07
N TYR A 57 -2.29 8.17 8.63
CA TYR A 57 -1.94 7.97 7.22
C TYR A 57 -3.17 8.03 6.30
N GLN A 58 -4.32 7.47 6.69
CA GLN A 58 -5.57 7.60 5.93
C GLN A 58 -5.96 9.06 5.73
N ARG A 59 -5.85 9.86 6.80
CA ARG A 59 -6.11 11.30 6.73
C ARG A 59 -5.12 12.02 5.80
N ALA A 60 -3.86 11.58 5.75
CA ALA A 60 -2.88 12.12 4.79
C ALA A 60 -3.26 11.81 3.33
N VAL A 61 -3.75 10.59 3.05
CA VAL A 61 -4.25 10.19 1.73
C VAL A 61 -5.40 11.09 1.27
N ASP A 62 -6.35 11.39 2.16
CA ASP A 62 -7.49 12.27 1.84
C ASP A 62 -7.04 13.68 1.40
N PHE A 63 -6.04 14.23 2.09
CA PHE A 63 -5.46 15.54 1.74
C PHE A 63 -4.60 15.51 0.47
N GLN A 64 -4.02 14.36 0.13
CA GLN A 64 -3.17 14.15 -1.06
C GLN A 64 -3.95 13.72 -2.31
N SER A 65 -5.29 13.88 -2.31
CA SER A 65 -6.15 13.50 -3.45
C SER A 65 -5.75 14.14 -4.79
N GLN A 66 -5.06 15.29 -4.78
CA GLN A 66 -4.55 15.98 -5.98
C GLN A 66 -3.14 15.52 -6.39
N THR A 67 -2.41 14.84 -5.51
CA THR A 67 -1.02 14.36 -5.71
C THR A 67 -0.99 12.82 -5.60
N PRO A 68 -1.40 12.09 -6.65
CA PRO A 68 -1.65 10.65 -6.58
C PRO A 68 -0.42 9.83 -6.17
N ILE A 69 0.79 10.27 -6.54
CA ILE A 69 2.03 9.60 -6.14
C ILE A 69 2.23 9.67 -4.61
N GLU A 70 2.00 10.84 -4.00
CA GLU A 70 2.15 11.00 -2.55
C GLU A 70 1.08 10.20 -1.81
N ALA A 71 -0.17 10.22 -2.31
CA ALA A 71 -1.25 9.42 -1.76
C ALA A 71 -0.90 7.91 -1.79
N LEU A 72 -0.36 7.41 -2.90
CA LEU A 72 0.09 6.01 -3.02
C LEU A 72 1.21 5.66 -2.05
N LEU A 73 2.17 6.57 -1.82
CA LEU A 73 3.22 6.36 -0.82
C LEU A 73 2.63 6.27 0.59
N SER A 74 1.71 7.17 0.93
CA SER A 74 0.98 7.14 2.21
C SER A 74 0.15 5.86 2.37
N MET A 75 -0.49 5.36 1.31
CA MET A 75 -1.17 4.05 1.32
C MET A 75 -0.18 2.89 1.54
N GLY A 76 1.03 2.97 1.00
CA GLY A 76 2.09 2.00 1.25
C GLY A 76 2.48 1.92 2.73
N GLU A 77 2.46 3.05 3.44
CA GLU A 77 2.66 3.08 4.90
C GLU A 77 1.49 2.46 5.65
N ILE A 78 0.24 2.66 5.20
CA ILE A 78 -0.95 1.97 5.75
C ILE A 78 -0.80 0.46 5.59
N ALA A 79 -0.44 -0.01 4.39
CA ALA A 79 -0.27 -1.44 4.12
C ALA A 79 0.82 -2.03 5.03
N THR A 80 1.93 -1.31 5.21
CA THR A 80 3.00 -1.71 6.13
C THR A 80 2.49 -1.82 7.57
N CYS A 81 1.72 -0.84 8.05
CA CYS A 81 1.14 -0.86 9.39
C CYS A 81 0.17 -2.03 9.57
N LYS A 82 -0.66 -2.33 8.56
CA LYS A 82 -1.59 -3.47 8.59
C LYS A 82 -0.87 -4.81 8.65
N ILE A 83 0.23 -4.96 7.91
CA ILE A 83 1.10 -6.15 8.00
C ILE A 83 1.67 -6.28 9.42
N LEU A 84 2.16 -5.19 10.01
CA LEU A 84 2.68 -5.19 11.39
C LEU A 84 1.62 -5.55 12.43
N THR A 85 0.37 -5.11 12.24
CA THR A 85 -0.78 -5.50 13.08
C THR A 85 -1.36 -6.87 12.75
N ARG A 86 -0.77 -7.61 11.80
CA ARG A 86 -1.22 -8.92 11.29
C ARG A 86 -2.60 -8.91 10.62
N ASP A 87 -3.06 -7.73 10.19
CA ASP A 87 -4.25 -7.58 9.36
C ASP A 87 -3.87 -7.75 7.88
N TYR A 88 -3.61 -9.01 7.48
CA TYR A 88 -3.15 -9.33 6.14
C TYR A 88 -4.25 -9.15 5.08
N ASP A 89 -5.51 -9.44 5.41
CA ASP A 89 -6.66 -9.18 4.53
C ASP A 89 -6.81 -7.69 4.25
N GLY A 90 -6.71 -6.86 5.29
CA GLY A 90 -6.74 -5.42 5.14
C GLY A 90 -5.52 -4.87 4.39
N ALA A 91 -4.35 -5.50 4.49
CA ALA A 91 -3.18 -5.11 3.70
C ALA A 91 -3.38 -5.46 2.22
N LEU A 92 -3.94 -6.64 1.92
CA LEU A 92 -4.26 -7.09 0.56
C LEU A 92 -5.26 -6.14 -0.12
N SER A 93 -6.27 -5.66 0.61
CA SER A 93 -7.23 -4.68 0.10
C SER A 93 -6.56 -3.36 -0.28
N VAL A 94 -5.65 -2.86 0.56
CA VAL A 94 -4.92 -1.60 0.32
C VAL A 94 -4.02 -1.70 -0.90
N PHE A 95 -3.26 -2.79 -1.06
CA PHE A 95 -2.42 -2.97 -2.26
C PHE A 95 -3.24 -3.08 -3.55
N THR A 96 -4.44 -3.65 -3.46
CA THR A 96 -5.36 -3.77 -4.60
C THR A 96 -5.91 -2.40 -5.00
N GLU A 97 -6.32 -1.59 -4.03
CA GLU A 97 -6.73 -0.20 -4.25
C GLU A 97 -5.59 0.65 -4.83
N MET A 98 -4.36 0.50 -4.31
CA MET A 98 -3.18 1.17 -4.87
C MET A 98 -2.95 0.83 -6.34
N GLN A 99 -3.15 -0.43 -6.74
CA GLN A 99 -3.02 -0.86 -8.12
C GLN A 99 -4.09 -0.24 -9.03
N LEU A 100 -5.34 -0.15 -8.55
CA LEU A 100 -6.42 0.54 -9.27
C LEU A 100 -6.11 2.02 -9.47
N ILE A 101 -5.65 2.73 -8.44
CA ILE A 101 -5.25 4.15 -8.54
C ILE A 101 -4.11 4.31 -9.55
N CYS A 102 -3.12 3.41 -9.57
CA CYS A 102 -2.04 3.43 -10.56
C CYS A 102 -2.56 3.23 -11.99
N GLN A 103 -3.59 2.41 -12.19
CA GLN A 103 -4.19 2.20 -13.51
C GLN A 103 -5.03 3.41 -13.96
N GLU A 104 -5.77 4.04 -13.05
CA GLU A 104 -6.63 5.19 -13.34
C GLU A 104 -5.86 6.50 -13.53
N ARG A 105 -4.81 6.72 -12.71
CA ARG A 105 -4.06 7.98 -12.65
C ARG A 105 -2.68 7.91 -13.29
N GLY A 106 -2.16 6.71 -13.55
CA GLY A 106 -0.87 6.52 -14.18
C GLY A 106 -0.88 6.90 -15.67
N LEU A 107 0.23 7.46 -16.14
CA LEU A 107 0.43 7.67 -17.58
C LEU A 107 0.63 6.31 -18.24
N GLN A 108 -0.28 5.95 -19.13
CA GLN A 108 -0.22 4.71 -19.91
C GLN A 108 0.44 4.97 -21.26
N LEU A 109 1.27 4.03 -21.72
CA LEU A 109 1.74 4.04 -23.09
C LEU A 109 0.60 3.60 -24.03
N PRO A 110 0.38 4.29 -25.17
CA PRO A 110 -0.66 3.91 -26.10
C PRO A 110 -0.44 2.48 -26.60
N GLY A 111 -1.41 1.59 -26.36
CA GLY A 111 -1.36 0.17 -26.71
C GLY A 111 -0.94 -0.78 -25.60
N THR A 112 -0.62 -0.28 -24.39
CA THR A 112 -0.28 -1.13 -23.23
C THR A 112 -0.97 -0.63 -21.97
N ASN A 113 -1.51 -1.53 -21.13
CA ASN A 113 -2.11 -1.19 -19.83
C ASN A 113 -1.06 -0.99 -18.72
N THR A 114 0.21 -0.78 -19.06
CA THR A 114 1.32 -0.62 -18.11
C THR A 114 1.59 0.86 -17.84
N PRO A 115 1.56 1.30 -16.57
CA PRO A 115 1.89 2.68 -16.23
C PRO A 115 3.40 2.94 -16.35
N VAL A 116 3.78 4.20 -16.57
CA VAL A 116 5.19 4.60 -16.75
C VAL A 116 5.70 5.43 -15.56
N GLY A 117 7.01 5.35 -15.29
CA GLY A 117 7.69 6.16 -14.30
C GLY A 117 7.48 5.66 -12.88
N ALA A 118 7.34 6.56 -11.90
CA ALA A 118 7.21 6.20 -10.49
C ALA A 118 6.02 5.26 -10.19
N PHE A 119 4.97 5.29 -11.02
CA PHE A 119 3.85 4.35 -10.91
C PHE A 119 4.26 2.91 -11.22
N LEU A 120 5.26 2.68 -12.07
CA LEU A 120 5.76 1.35 -12.39
C LEU A 120 6.34 0.66 -11.15
N ASP A 121 7.17 1.39 -10.38
CA ASP A 121 7.78 0.88 -9.15
C ASP A 121 6.72 0.56 -8.09
N ILE A 122 5.68 1.41 -8.00
CA ILE A 122 4.56 1.20 -7.09
C ILE A 122 3.76 -0.04 -7.50
N VAL A 123 3.44 -0.20 -8.78
CA VAL A 123 2.73 -1.39 -9.29
C VAL A 123 3.54 -2.67 -9.07
N ALA A 124 4.85 -2.64 -9.32
CA ALA A 124 5.74 -3.76 -9.03
C ALA A 124 5.68 -4.16 -7.54
N LYS A 125 5.78 -3.18 -6.64
CA LYS A 125 5.66 -3.41 -5.19
C LYS A 125 4.30 -4.00 -4.80
N CYS A 126 3.21 -3.46 -5.36
CA CYS A 126 1.86 -3.95 -5.11
C CYS A 126 1.69 -5.40 -5.60
N GLU A 127 2.14 -5.71 -6.81
CA GLU A 127 2.03 -7.06 -7.38
C GLU A 127 2.78 -8.09 -6.54
N ILE A 128 4.05 -7.82 -6.21
CA ILE A 128 4.88 -8.70 -5.36
C ILE A 128 4.18 -8.92 -4.01
N SER A 129 3.72 -7.84 -3.36
CA SER A 129 3.10 -7.91 -2.04
C SER A 129 1.77 -8.67 -2.08
N ARG A 130 0.93 -8.45 -3.12
CA ARG A 130 -0.35 -9.15 -3.30
C ARG A 130 -0.13 -10.65 -3.50
N VAL A 131 0.82 -11.06 -4.34
CA VAL A 131 1.16 -12.47 -4.54
C VAL A 131 1.57 -13.10 -3.21
N LEU A 132 2.53 -12.51 -2.50
CA LEU A 132 3.01 -13.04 -1.22
C LEU A 132 1.90 -13.12 -0.16
N LEU A 133 1.02 -12.12 -0.08
CA LEU A 133 -0.12 -12.12 0.84
C LEU A 133 -1.16 -13.18 0.47
N LEU A 134 -1.44 -13.39 -0.81
CA LEU A 134 -2.34 -14.45 -1.28
C LEU A 134 -1.78 -15.83 -0.96
N MET A 135 -0.47 -16.02 -1.12
CA MET A 135 0.20 -17.27 -0.71
C MET A 135 0.19 -17.48 0.81
N LEU A 136 0.21 -16.40 1.60
CA LEU A 136 0.15 -16.49 3.06
C LEU A 136 -1.27 -16.77 3.57
N LEU A 137 -2.28 -16.16 2.95
CA LEU A 137 -3.68 -16.22 3.39
C LEU A 137 -4.41 -17.46 2.88
N GLU A 138 -3.99 -18.01 1.73
CA GLU A 138 -4.65 -19.12 1.02
C GLU A 138 -6.19 -19.00 1.04
N PRO A 139 -6.74 -17.88 0.54
CA PRO A 139 -8.17 -17.62 0.68
C PRO A 139 -8.99 -18.67 -0.10
N PRO A 140 -10.09 -19.17 0.48
CA PRO A 140 -10.95 -20.12 -0.21
C PRO A 140 -11.53 -19.47 -1.48
N PRO A 141 -11.84 -20.24 -2.54
CA PRO A 141 -12.25 -19.72 -3.84
C PRO A 141 -13.49 -18.81 -3.78
N GLN A 142 -14.34 -18.97 -2.76
CA GLN A 142 -15.55 -18.15 -2.56
C GLN A 142 -15.24 -16.71 -2.11
N LYS A 143 -14.09 -16.46 -1.47
CA LYS A 143 -13.68 -15.13 -1.00
C LYS A 143 -12.67 -14.46 -1.92
N LEU A 144 -12.28 -15.15 -2.98
CA LEU A 144 -11.20 -14.73 -3.86
C LEU A 144 -11.77 -13.78 -4.92
N LEU A 145 -11.45 -12.49 -4.80
CA LEU A 145 -11.86 -11.48 -5.79
C LEU A 145 -11.26 -11.82 -7.17
N PRO A 146 -11.95 -11.47 -8.28
CA PRO A 146 -11.48 -11.80 -9.62
C PRO A 146 -10.08 -11.25 -9.93
N GLU A 147 -9.74 -10.08 -9.38
CA GLU A 147 -8.41 -9.47 -9.52
C GLU A 147 -7.30 -10.29 -8.85
N HIS A 148 -7.62 -11.01 -7.76
CA HIS A 148 -6.70 -11.92 -7.10
C HIS A 148 -6.54 -13.21 -7.91
N ALA A 149 -7.63 -13.71 -8.49
CA ALA A 149 -7.62 -14.91 -9.33
C ALA A 149 -6.71 -14.70 -10.54
N GLN A 150 -6.93 -13.60 -11.26
CA GLN A 150 -6.13 -13.22 -12.43
C GLN A 150 -4.64 -13.03 -12.08
N THR A 151 -4.35 -12.53 -10.87
CA THR A 151 -2.97 -12.38 -10.41
C THR A 151 -2.34 -13.76 -10.23
N LEU A 152 -2.99 -14.69 -9.51
CA LEU A 152 -2.47 -16.04 -9.30
C LEU A 152 -2.37 -16.85 -10.60
N GLU A 153 -3.37 -16.78 -11.47
CA GLU A 153 -3.36 -17.46 -12.78
C GLU A 153 -2.14 -17.07 -13.63
N ARG A 154 -1.71 -15.80 -13.56
CA ARG A 154 -0.53 -15.30 -14.28
C ARG A 154 0.77 -15.98 -13.83
N TYR A 155 0.87 -16.36 -12.56
CA TYR A 155 2.04 -17.04 -12.00
C TYR A 155 1.86 -18.57 -11.91
N ALA A 156 0.64 -19.08 -12.05
CA ALA A 156 0.35 -20.52 -12.02
C ALA A 156 0.57 -21.19 -13.37
N TRP A 157 0.37 -20.48 -14.48
CA TRP A 157 0.51 -21.07 -15.81
C TRP A 157 1.98 -21.16 -16.24
N GLU A 158 2.42 -22.37 -16.64
CA GLU A 158 3.68 -22.62 -17.35
C GLU A 158 3.68 -22.08 -18.80
N SER A 159 2.98 -20.98 -19.09
CA SER A 159 3.08 -20.36 -20.40
C SER A 159 4.40 -19.60 -20.48
N PHE A 160 5.42 -20.28 -21.00
CA PHE A 160 6.65 -19.72 -21.58
C PHE A 160 6.33 -18.83 -22.80
N ASP A 161 5.30 -18.00 -22.72
CA ASP A 161 5.01 -17.00 -23.74
C ASP A 161 5.83 -15.75 -23.40
N PRO A 162 6.86 -15.40 -24.19
CA PRO A 162 7.67 -14.20 -23.94
C PRO A 162 6.82 -12.92 -23.96
N HIS A 163 5.60 -12.99 -24.53
CA HIS A 163 4.63 -11.90 -24.56
C HIS A 163 3.71 -11.83 -23.34
N SER A 164 3.69 -12.85 -22.46
CA SER A 164 2.96 -12.81 -21.18
C SER A 164 3.79 -12.19 -20.05
N GLN A 165 5.06 -11.87 -20.31
CA GLN A 165 5.96 -11.30 -19.33
C GLN A 165 5.39 -10.00 -18.77
N VAL A 166 5.40 -9.94 -17.45
CA VAL A 166 5.08 -8.75 -16.70
C VAL A 166 6.19 -7.72 -16.94
N ASN A 167 6.01 -6.83 -17.92
CA ASN A 167 7.01 -5.82 -18.33
C ASN A 167 7.43 -4.87 -17.20
N PHE A 168 6.75 -4.89 -16.05
CA PHE A 168 7.04 -4.07 -14.89
C PHE A 168 7.84 -4.78 -13.80
N LEU A 169 8.12 -6.09 -13.93
CA LEU A 169 8.94 -6.85 -12.97
C LEU A 169 10.26 -7.31 -13.62
N PRO A 170 11.39 -7.27 -12.88
CA PRO A 170 12.60 -7.93 -13.31
C PRO A 170 12.37 -9.44 -13.46
N GLU A 171 12.91 -10.04 -14.52
CA GLU A 171 12.75 -11.46 -14.85
C GLU A 171 13.07 -12.39 -13.67
N ASN A 172 14.16 -12.11 -12.94
CA ASN A 172 14.55 -12.89 -11.76
C ASN A 172 13.47 -12.90 -10.67
N VAL A 173 12.81 -11.76 -10.43
CA VAL A 173 11.75 -11.64 -9.41
C VAL A 173 10.51 -12.38 -9.88
N PHE A 174 10.15 -12.24 -11.15
CA PHE A 174 9.03 -12.95 -11.75
C PHE A 174 9.18 -14.48 -11.62
N LEU A 175 10.34 -15.03 -12.00
CA LEU A 175 10.63 -16.46 -11.89
C LEU A 175 10.61 -16.96 -10.45
N LEU A 176 11.13 -16.16 -9.49
CA LEU A 176 11.06 -16.50 -8.08
C LEU A 176 9.60 -16.57 -7.59
N LEU A 177 8.78 -15.57 -7.93
CA LEU A 177 7.35 -15.58 -7.56
C LEU A 177 6.62 -16.77 -8.18
N GLN A 178 6.88 -17.07 -9.46
CA GLN A 178 6.34 -18.24 -10.13
C GLN A 178 6.70 -19.54 -9.39
N SER A 179 7.96 -19.71 -9.01
CA SER A 179 8.41 -20.89 -8.27
C SER A 179 7.71 -21.05 -6.92
N VAL A 180 7.46 -19.96 -6.21
CA VAL A 180 6.76 -19.96 -4.92
C VAL A 180 5.29 -20.32 -5.10
N VAL A 181 4.61 -19.69 -6.08
CA VAL A 181 3.20 -19.95 -6.38
C VAL A 181 2.99 -21.42 -6.75
N VAL A 182 3.81 -21.94 -7.66
CA VAL A 182 3.75 -23.35 -8.09
C VAL A 182 4.03 -24.32 -6.93
N SER A 183 4.99 -24.01 -6.06
CA SER A 183 5.34 -24.88 -4.93
C SER A 183 4.27 -25.01 -3.85
N VAL A 184 3.35 -24.05 -3.75
CA VAL A 184 2.25 -24.07 -2.77
C VAL A 184 0.95 -24.59 -3.41
N ILE A 185 0.80 -24.44 -4.73
CA ILE A 185 -0.36 -24.97 -5.46
C ILE A 185 -0.22 -26.48 -5.75
N LEU A 186 1.01 -27.00 -5.90
CA LEU A 186 1.32 -28.44 -6.05
C LEU A 186 1.39 -29.17 -4.71
#